data_AF-A0A356F616-F1
#
_entry.id   AF-A0A356F616-F1
#
_cell.length_a   1.000
_cell.length_b   1.000
_cell.length_c   1.000
_cell.angle_alpha   90.00
_cell.angle_beta   90.00
_cell.angle_gamma   90.00
#
_symmetry.space_group_name_H-M   'P 1'
#
loop_
_entity.id
_entity.type
_entity.pdbx_description
1 polymer ?
#
loop_
_entity_poly.entity_id
_entity_poly.type
_entity_poly.pdbx_seq_one_letter_code
_entity_poly.pdbx_strand_id
1 'polypeptide(L)'
;MFAGTLLVCDADLPANCTFLWLGTIASSDNKVDIIAFRTNSTADFKPMLEKDLASLKSMEQTDNVKAQIAFIQKILYQMSESVFVKTPDKALLDGAAKGLKLSKLTADDVVYLSGVAAVIR
;
A
#
# COMPACT_ATOMS: atom_id res chain seq x y z
N MET A 1 -11.24 -8.89 13.30
CA MET A 1 -10.53 -9.10 12.03
C MET A 1 -9.65 -7.88 11.79
N PHE A 2 -8.34 -8.08 11.78
CA PHE A 2 -7.37 -7.04 11.49
C PHE A 2 -7.31 -6.81 9.97
N ALA A 3 -7.28 -5.54 9.56
CA ALA A 3 -7.09 -5.16 8.17
C ALA A 3 -5.84 -4.27 8.07
N GLY A 4 -4.89 -4.64 7.22
CA GLY A 4 -3.67 -3.87 6.98
C GLY A 4 -3.42 -3.67 5.49
N THR A 5 -2.47 -2.80 5.18
CA THR A 5 -2.00 -2.58 3.82
C THR A 5 -0.49 -2.58 3.82
N LEU A 6 0.12 -3.43 3.00
CA LEU A 6 1.55 -3.48 2.77
C LEU A 6 1.87 -2.73 1.47
N LEU A 7 2.55 -1.59 1.61
CA LEU A 7 3.09 -0.85 0.48
C LEU A 7 4.49 -1.38 0.18
N VAL A 8 4.80 -1.64 -1.09
CA VAL A 8 6.03 -2.34 -1.50
C VAL A 8 6.73 -1.60 -2.63
N CYS A 9 8.06 -1.51 -2.56
CA CYS A 9 8.89 -1.06 -3.68
C CYS A 9 9.03 -2.17 -4.75
N ASP A 10 8.67 -1.87 -5.99
CA ASP A 10 8.89 -2.73 -7.15
C ASP A 10 9.14 -1.87 -8.40
N ALA A 11 10.41 -1.54 -8.64
CA ALA A 11 10.83 -0.72 -9.78
C ALA A 11 10.52 -1.35 -11.14
N ASP A 12 10.35 -2.68 -11.19
CA ASP A 12 10.18 -3.46 -12.40
C ASP A 12 8.71 -3.78 -12.70
N LEU A 13 7.77 -3.10 -12.03
CA LEU A 13 6.33 -3.27 -12.24
C LEU A 13 5.99 -3.26 -13.74
N PRO A 14 5.26 -4.26 -14.26
CA PRO A 14 5.10 -4.48 -15.70
C PRO A 14 4.25 -3.43 -16.45
N ALA A 15 3.70 -2.41 -15.77
CA ALA A 15 2.42 -1.82 -16.19
C ALA A 15 2.30 -0.29 -16.29
N ASN A 16 3.21 0.56 -16.76
CA ASN A 16 3.09 2.05 -16.90
C ASN A 16 2.43 2.91 -15.78
N CYS A 17 1.91 2.33 -14.72
CA CYS A 17 1.24 2.98 -13.62
C CYS A 17 2.22 3.24 -12.48
N THR A 18 1.93 4.29 -11.71
CA THR A 18 2.69 4.67 -10.52
C THR A 18 2.68 3.56 -9.46
N PHE A 19 1.53 2.88 -9.29
CA PHE A 19 1.35 1.78 -8.36
C PHE A 19 0.29 0.78 -8.86
N LEU A 20 0.27 -0.43 -8.30
CA LEU A 20 -0.67 -1.50 -8.64
C LEU A 20 -1.10 -2.27 -7.39
N TRP A 21 -2.39 -2.60 -7.29
CA TRP A 21 -2.88 -3.57 -6.31
C TRP A 21 -2.57 -4.98 -6.81
N LEU A 22 -1.74 -5.71 -6.06
CA LEU A 22 -1.24 -7.04 -6.45
C LEU A 22 -2.03 -8.19 -5.85
N GLY A 23 -2.75 -7.94 -4.76
CA GLY A 23 -3.66 -8.90 -4.17
C GLY A 23 -3.80 -8.72 -2.66
N THR A 24 -4.31 -9.76 -2.02
CA THR A 24 -4.58 -9.77 -0.58
C THR A 24 -4.01 -11.07 0.01
N ILE A 25 -3.22 -10.94 1.08
CA ILE A 25 -2.87 -12.06 1.96
C ILE A 25 -3.92 -12.12 3.08
N ALA A 26 -4.61 -13.24 3.22
CA ALA A 26 -5.63 -13.42 4.25
C ALA A 26 -5.35 -14.66 5.11
N SER A 27 -5.64 -14.54 6.40
CA SER A 27 -5.78 -15.63 7.36
C SER A 27 -7.14 -15.52 8.06
N SER A 28 -7.45 -16.45 8.98
CA SER A 28 -8.68 -16.44 9.78
C SER A 28 -8.94 -15.08 10.46
N ASP A 29 -7.88 -14.41 10.91
CA ASP A 29 -7.97 -13.22 11.76
C ASP A 29 -7.45 -11.95 11.09
N ASN A 30 -6.73 -12.07 9.96
CA ASN A 30 -6.02 -10.97 9.33
C ASN A 30 -6.31 -10.91 7.82
N LYS A 31 -6.42 -9.68 7.31
CA LYS A 31 -6.45 -9.38 5.88
C LYS A 31 -5.42 -8.27 5.59
N VAL A 32 -4.46 -8.53 4.72
CA VAL A 32 -3.44 -7.56 4.33
C VAL A 32 -3.49 -7.38 2.82
N ASP A 33 -3.86 -6.17 2.37
CA ASP A 33 -3.81 -5.80 0.96
C ASP A 33 -2.37 -5.41 0.57
N ILE A 34 -1.89 -5.85 -0.58
CA ILE A 34 -0.54 -5.54 -1.07
C ILE A 34 -0.63 -4.56 -2.24
N ILE A 35 0.02 -3.42 -2.10
CA ILE A 35 0.14 -2.41 -3.15
C ILE A 35 1.62 -2.25 -3.46
N ALA A 36 2.05 -2.47 -4.70
CA ALA A 36 3.42 -2.11 -5.08
C ALA A 36 3.46 -0.79 -5.83
N PHE A 37 4.55 -0.07 -5.63
CA PHE A 37 4.88 1.20 -6.24
C PHE A 37 6.10 1.04 -7.12
N ARG A 38 6.07 1.70 -8.27
CA ARG A 38 7.18 1.70 -9.22
C ARG A 38 8.31 2.62 -8.75
N THR A 39 8.99 2.21 -7.70
CA THR A 39 10.11 2.91 -7.06
C THR A 39 10.99 1.91 -6.31
N ASN A 40 12.22 2.29 -6.03
CA ASN A 40 13.16 1.61 -5.14
C ASN A 40 13.22 2.24 -3.74
N SER A 41 12.38 3.24 -3.44
CA SER A 41 12.41 4.00 -2.19
C SER A 41 11.02 4.15 -1.59
N THR A 42 10.86 3.76 -0.33
CA THR A 42 9.63 3.95 0.43
C THR A 42 9.30 5.42 0.67
N ALA A 43 10.30 6.31 0.62
CA ALA A 43 10.12 7.75 0.71
C ALA A 43 9.31 8.33 -0.46
N ASP A 44 9.26 7.62 -1.59
CA ASP A 44 8.57 8.08 -2.80
C ASP A 44 7.07 7.79 -2.79
N PHE A 45 6.59 6.89 -1.94
CA PHE A 45 5.18 6.48 -1.93
C PHE A 45 4.23 7.67 -1.75
N LYS A 46 4.52 8.52 -0.76
CA LYS A 46 3.70 9.71 -0.48
C LYS A 46 3.69 10.72 -1.63
N PRO A 47 4.84 11.23 -2.13
CA PRO A 47 4.83 12.19 -3.23
C PRO A 47 4.23 11.61 -4.52
N MET A 48 4.41 10.32 -4.79
CA MET A 48 3.76 9.62 -5.91
C MET A 48 2.23 9.67 -5.79
N LEU A 49 1.69 9.29 -4.63
CA LEU A 49 0.25 9.33 -4.35
C LEU A 49 -0.32 10.75 -4.40
N GLU A 50 0.38 11.74 -3.86
CA GLU A 50 -0.04 13.15 -3.91
C GLU A 50 -0.10 13.68 -5.34
N LYS A 51 0.87 13.31 -6.18
CA LYS A 51 0.89 13.66 -7.61
C LYS A 51 -0.27 13.02 -8.37
N ASP A 52 -0.52 11.73 -8.15
CA ASP A 52 -1.64 11.02 -8.78
C ASP A 52 -2.99 11.61 -8.32
N LEU A 53 -3.12 11.92 -7.03
CA LEU A 53 -4.31 12.57 -6.48
C LEU A 53 -4.59 13.93 -7.11
N ALA A 54 -3.56 14.76 -7.29
CA ALA A 54 -3.70 16.06 -7.96
C ALA A 54 -4.16 15.89 -9.41
N SER A 55 -3.59 14.91 -10.12
CA SER A 55 -3.96 14.58 -11.51
C SER A 55 -5.42 14.13 -11.61
N LEU A 56 -5.84 13.18 -10.77
CA LEU A 56 -7.21 12.66 -10.75
C LEU A 56 -8.26 13.74 -10.42
N LYS A 57 -7.93 14.69 -9.54
CA LYS A 57 -8.82 15.82 -9.22
C LYS A 57 -9.04 16.77 -10.40
N SER A 58 -8.12 16.79 -11.37
CA SER A 58 -8.26 17.62 -12.59
C SER A 58 -9.02 16.92 -13.72
N MET A 59 -9.25 15.60 -13.61
CA MET A 59 -9.99 14.81 -14.59
C MET A 59 -11.50 14.96 -14.42
N GLU A 60 -12.26 14.50 -15.43
CA GLU A 60 -13.70 14.37 -15.32
C GLU A 60 -14.09 13.44 -14.16
N GLN A 61 -15.00 13.89 -13.30
CA GLN A 61 -15.36 13.23 -12.04
C GLN A 61 -16.38 12.10 -12.24
N THR A 62 -15.96 11.07 -13.00
CA THR A 62 -16.67 9.80 -13.12
C THR A 62 -16.61 9.01 -11.80
N ASP A 63 -17.50 8.03 -11.63
CA ASP A 63 -17.53 7.22 -10.41
C ASP A 63 -16.22 6.44 -10.19
N ASN A 64 -15.56 6.02 -11.27
CA ASN A 64 -14.25 5.37 -11.22
C ASN A 64 -13.15 6.33 -10.71
N VAL A 65 -13.12 7.57 -11.22
CA VAL A 65 -12.15 8.59 -10.77
C VAL A 65 -12.37 8.91 -9.29
N LYS A 66 -13.63 9.07 -8.85
CA LYS A 66 -13.96 9.29 -7.43
C LYS A 66 -13.51 8.13 -6.55
N ALA A 67 -13.70 6.89 -6.99
CA ALA A 67 -13.25 5.71 -6.26
C ALA A 67 -11.72 5.67 -6.11
N GLN A 68 -10.98 6.02 -7.16
CA GLN A 68 -9.52 6.11 -7.13
C GLN A 68 -9.03 7.23 -6.20
N ILE A 69 -9.66 8.41 -6.26
CA ILE A 69 -9.39 9.52 -5.34
C ILE A 69 -9.60 9.08 -3.88
N ALA A 70 -10.74 8.46 -3.58
CA ALA A 70 -11.06 8.00 -2.24
C ALA A 70 -10.06 6.95 -1.74
N PHE A 71 -9.64 6.04 -2.62
CA PHE A 71 -8.60 5.07 -2.31
C PHE A 71 -7.27 5.74 -1.96
N ILE A 72 -6.76 6.64 -2.80
CA ILE A 72 -5.48 7.33 -2.56
C ILE A 72 -5.55 8.16 -1.28
N GLN A 73 -6.65 8.88 -1.05
CA GLN A 73 -6.86 9.65 0.17
C GLN A 73 -6.85 8.76 1.42
N LYS A 74 -7.46 7.58 1.35
CA LYS A 74 -7.43 6.60 2.45
C LYS A 74 -6.01 6.14 2.74
N ILE A 75 -5.22 5.79 1.72
CA ILE A 75 -3.82 5.38 1.92
C ILE A 75 -2.99 6.51 2.51
N LEU A 76 -3.09 7.73 1.97
CA LEU A 76 -2.39 8.92 2.49
C LEU A 76 -2.75 9.20 3.96
N TYR A 77 -4.02 9.07 4.32
CA TYR A 77 -4.48 9.19 5.70
C TYR A 77 -3.87 8.10 6.60
N GLN A 78 -3.86 6.84 6.16
CA GLN A 78 -3.23 5.75 6.91
C GLN A 78 -1.72 5.95 7.08
N MET A 79 -1.04 6.54 6.09
CA MET A 79 0.37 6.91 6.17
C MET A 79 0.62 8.06 7.17
N SER A 80 -0.29 9.02 7.29
CA SER A 80 -0.15 10.14 8.25
C SER A 80 -0.50 9.77 9.69
N GLU A 81 -1.48 8.87 9.86
CA GLU A 81 -1.99 8.44 11.18
C GLU A 81 -1.23 7.26 11.78
N SER A 82 -0.33 6.62 11.03
CA SER A 82 0.42 5.47 11.53
C SER A 82 1.44 5.90 12.59
N VAL A 83 0.98 6.00 13.83
CA VAL A 83 1.79 6.07 15.06
C VAL A 83 2.65 4.82 15.23
N PHE A 84 2.37 3.76 14.46
CA PHE A 84 3.12 2.51 14.47
C PHE A 84 3.45 2.08 13.04
N VAL A 85 4.60 2.50 12.51
CA VAL A 85 5.30 1.73 11.47
C VAL A 85 5.66 0.40 12.13
N LYS A 86 4.76 -0.57 12.07
CA LYS A 86 5.05 -1.91 12.59
C LYS A 86 6.01 -2.56 11.62
N THR A 87 7.16 -3.01 12.10
CA THR A 87 8.01 -3.90 11.32
C THR A 87 7.16 -5.11 10.93
N PRO A 88 6.92 -5.34 9.61
CA PRO A 88 6.13 -6.49 9.19
C PRO A 88 6.84 -7.78 9.59
N ASP A 89 6.06 -8.77 10.00
CA ASP A 89 6.60 -10.09 10.32
C ASP A 89 7.27 -10.68 9.06
N LYS A 90 8.37 -11.41 9.26
CA LYS A 90 9.06 -12.14 8.21
C LYS A 90 8.12 -13.03 7.40
N ALA A 91 7.15 -13.69 8.03
CA ALA A 91 6.18 -14.53 7.32
C ALA A 91 5.32 -13.72 6.32
N LEU A 92 4.98 -12.48 6.67
CA LEU A 92 4.26 -11.56 5.77
C LEU A 92 5.16 -11.12 4.61
N LEU A 93 6.42 -10.77 4.90
CA LEU A 93 7.41 -10.40 3.88
C LEU A 93 7.68 -11.55 2.90
N ASP A 94 7.84 -12.78 3.39
CA ASP A 94 8.06 -13.98 2.57
C ASP A 94 6.82 -14.29 1.71
N GLY A 95 5.62 -14.13 2.29
CA GLY A 95 4.35 -14.28 1.57
C GLY A 95 4.17 -13.23 0.46
N ALA A 96 4.51 -11.98 0.76
CA ALA A 96 4.47 -10.88 -0.21
C ALA A 96 5.52 -11.08 -1.32
N ALA A 97 6.78 -11.39 -0.97
CA ALA A 97 7.82 -11.68 -1.95
C ALA A 97 7.41 -12.77 -2.94
N LYS A 98 6.82 -13.86 -2.43
CA LYS A 98 6.30 -14.96 -3.25
C LYS A 98 5.16 -14.51 -4.16
N GLY A 99 4.21 -13.73 -3.63
CA GLY A 99 3.09 -13.19 -4.41
C GLY A 99 3.54 -12.24 -5.53
N LEU A 100 4.60 -11.48 -5.27
CA LEU A 100 5.19 -10.51 -6.20
C LEU A 100 6.26 -11.10 -7.11
N LYS A 101 6.60 -12.39 -6.95
CA LYS A 101 7.72 -13.06 -7.64
C LYS A 101 9.07 -12.34 -7.44
N LEU A 102 9.22 -11.66 -6.30
CA LEU A 102 10.47 -11.02 -5.90
C LEU A 102 11.37 -12.05 -5.21
N SER A 103 12.67 -11.95 -5.41
CA SER A 103 13.65 -12.87 -4.80
C SER A 103 13.71 -12.71 -3.28
N LYS A 104 13.46 -11.50 -2.78
CA LYS A 104 13.37 -11.17 -1.36
C LYS A 104 12.62 -9.85 -1.17
N LEU A 105 11.95 -9.70 -0.02
CA LEU A 105 11.46 -8.43 0.49
C LEU A 105 12.08 -8.18 1.86
N THR A 106 12.61 -6.99 2.11
CA THR A 106 13.09 -6.58 3.43
C THR A 106 12.17 -5.52 4.03
N ALA A 107 12.34 -5.25 5.33
CA ALA A 107 11.57 -4.21 6.01
C ALA A 107 11.82 -2.81 5.43
N ASP A 108 12.98 -2.58 4.81
CA ASP A 108 13.36 -1.30 4.20
C ASP A 108 12.65 -1.07 2.85
N ASP A 109 12.20 -2.16 2.21
CA ASP A 109 11.52 -2.13 0.91
C ASP A 109 10.00 -1.90 1.05
N VAL A 110 9.49 -1.76 2.28
CA VAL A 110 8.06 -1.73 2.55
C VAL A 110 7.63 -0.75 3.61
N VAL A 111 6.36 -0.35 3.52
CA VAL A 111 5.65 0.34 4.60
C VAL A 111 4.41 -0.48 4.94
N TYR A 112 4.32 -0.93 6.20
CA TYR A 112 3.16 -1.65 6.68
C TYR A 112 2.20 -0.71 7.42
N LEU A 113 1.10 -0.38 6.76
CA LEU A 113 0.03 0.43 7.29
C LEU A 113 -0.96 -0.47 8.02
N SER A 114 -0.91 -0.44 9.36
CA SER A 114 -1.88 -1.17 10.16
C SER A 114 -3.20 -0.41 10.19
N GLY A 115 -4.33 -1.06 9.92
CA GLY A 115 -5.61 -0.60 10.42
C GLY A 115 -5.59 -0.77 11.92
N VAL A 116 -5.39 0.31 12.67
CA VAL A 116 -5.71 0.33 14.09
C VAL A 116 -7.20 -0.02 14.18
N ALA A 117 -7.53 -1.24 14.61
CA ALA A 117 -8.79 -1.43 15.30
C ALA A 117 -8.66 -0.57 16.56
N ALA A 118 -9.48 0.48 16.65
CA ALA A 118 -9.47 1.42 17.75
C ALA A 118 -9.16 0.72 19.08
N VAL A 119 -8.21 1.24 19.85
CA VAL A 119 -8.16 0.93 21.28
C VAL A 119 -9.42 1.55 21.87
N ILE A 120 -10.49 0.77 21.95
CA ILE A 120 -11.63 1.11 22.81
C ILE A 120 -11.07 1.02 24.23
N ARG A 121 -10.85 2.19 24.84
CA ARG A 121 -10.67 2.30 26.30
C ARG A 121 -12.03 2.27 26.97
#